data_AF-A0A935FJE2-F1
#
_entry.id   AF-A0A935FJE2-F1
#
_cell.length_a   1.000
_cell.length_b   1.000
_cell.length_c   1.000
_cell.angle_alpha   90.00
_cell.angle_beta   90.00
_cell.angle_gamma   90.00
#
_symmetry.space_group_name_H-M   'P 1'
#
loop_
_entity.id
_entity.type
_entity.pdbx_description
1 polymer ?
#
loop_
_entity_poly.entity_id
_entity_poly.type
_entity_poly.pdbx_seq_one_letter_code
_entity_poly.pdbx_strand_id
1 'polypeptide(L)' 'MGIPVATMAIGVAGAQDAVLTAAASFAARDRDVAEQLDRYRQRLREKVEAT' A
#
# COMPACT_ATOMS: atom_id res chain seq x y z
N MET A 1 21.15 20.44 2.28
CA MET A 1 19.83 20.23 1.64
C MET A 1 19.71 18.76 1.31
N GLY A 2 18.74 18.04 1.89
CA GLY A 2 18.62 16.58 1.76
C GLY A 2 17.53 16.16 0.77
N ILE A 3 17.71 14.97 0.16
CA ILE A 3 16.70 14.33 -0.69
C ILE A 3 15.96 13.30 0.16
N PRO A 4 14.64 13.42 0.36
CA PRO A 4 13.88 12.49 1.18
C PRO A 4 13.74 11.13 0.48
N VAL A 5 13.91 10.04 1.25
CA VAL A 5 13.71 8.66 0.80
C VAL A 5 12.73 7.96 1.73
N ALA A 6 11.83 7.16 1.16
CA ALA A 6 10.89 6.35 1.92
C ALA A 6 11.54 4.97 2.19
N THR A 7 12.02 4.76 3.42
CA THR A 7 12.68 3.50 3.82
C THR A 7 11.65 2.42 4.12
N MET A 8 11.88 1.22 3.60
CA MET A 8 11.00 0.04 3.75
C MET A 8 11.80 -1.15 4.30
N ALA A 9 11.10 -2.21 4.70
CA ALA A 9 11.73 -3.46 5.09
C ALA A 9 12.57 -4.06 3.94
N ILE A 10 13.51 -4.95 4.27
CA ILE A 10 14.31 -5.64 3.24
C ILE A 10 13.49 -6.79 2.64
N GLY A 11 13.58 -6.96 1.33
CA GLY A 11 13.00 -8.10 0.61
C GLY A 11 11.53 -7.93 0.26
N VAL A 12 10.83 -9.05 0.08
CA VAL A 12 9.47 -9.08 -0.51
C VAL A 12 8.45 -8.28 0.31
N ALA A 13 8.53 -8.34 1.64
CA ALA A 13 7.65 -7.57 2.50
C ALA A 13 7.78 -6.05 2.25
N GLY A 14 9.01 -5.53 2.19
CA GLY A 14 9.23 -4.12 1.91
C GLY A 14 8.91 -3.71 0.48
N ALA A 15 9.06 -4.61 -0.50
CA ALA A 15 8.60 -4.36 -1.86
C ALA A 15 7.07 -4.22 -1.93
N GLN A 16 6.33 -5.04 -1.18
CA GLN A 16 4.87 -4.91 -1.07
C GLN A 16 4.48 -3.59 -0.41
N ASP A 17 5.12 -3.22 0.70
CA ASP A 17 4.84 -1.96 1.41
C ASP A 17 5.19 -0.73 0.56
N ALA A 18 6.26 -0.79 -0.23
CA ALA A 18 6.64 0.27 -1.17
C ALA A 18 5.55 0.49 -2.23
N VAL A 19 5.03 -0.59 -2.82
CA VAL A 19 3.97 -0.52 -3.82
C VAL A 19 2.69 0.04 -3.21
N LEU A 20 2.29 -0.41 -2.02
CA LEU A 20 1.11 0.12 -1.33
C LEU A 20 1.24 1.61 -0.97
N THR A 21 2.44 2.03 -0.57
CA THR A 21 2.75 3.44 -0.29
C THR A 21 2.65 4.30 -1.55
N ALA A 22 3.20 3.82 -2.67
CA ALA A 22 3.07 4.49 -3.96
C ALA A 22 1.60 4.55 -4.41
N ALA A 23 0.87 3.43 -4.31
CA ALA A 23 -0.55 3.35 -4.66
C ALA A 23 -1.39 4.33 -3.85
N ALA A 24 -1.14 4.47 -2.55
CA ALA A 24 -1.81 5.46 -1.71
C ALA A 24 -1.55 6.91 -2.17
N SER A 25 -0.35 7.19 -2.68
CA SER A 25 0.00 8.50 -3.25
C SER A 25 -0.74 8.79 -4.57
N PHE A 26 -1.08 7.76 -5.34
CA PHE A 26 -1.88 7.89 -6.57
C PHE A 26 -3.39 7.88 -6.32
N ALA A 27 -3.86 7.15 -5.31
CA ALA A 27 -5.28 7.05 -4.96
C ALA A 27 -5.94 8.41 -4.66
N ALA A 28 -5.18 9.40 -4.19
CA ALA A 28 -5.67 10.75 -3.96
C ALA A 28 -6.16 11.47 -5.24
N ARG A 29 -5.73 11.00 -6.41
CA ARG A 29 -5.99 11.60 -7.72
C ARG A 29 -6.55 10.63 -8.76
N ASP A 30 -6.61 9.34 -8.42
CA ASP A 30 -7.09 8.27 -9.28
C ASP A 30 -8.09 7.40 -8.50
N ARG A 31 -9.35 7.45 -8.93
CA ARG A 31 -10.46 6.75 -8.27
C ARG A 31 -10.37 5.24 -8.42
N ASP A 32 -9.91 4.75 -9.57
CA ASP A 32 -9.81 3.31 -9.82
C ASP A 32 -8.75 2.69 -8.90
N VAL A 33 -7.61 3.39 -8.74
CA VAL A 33 -6.56 3.00 -7.79
C VAL A 33 -7.08 3.03 -6.35
N ALA A 34 -7.87 4.04 -5.97
CA ALA A 34 -8.49 4.11 -4.65
C ALA A 34 -9.40 2.90 -4.37
N GLU A 35 -10.29 2.57 -5.31
CA GLU A 35 -11.21 1.44 -5.19
C GLU A 35 -10.48 0.09 -5.14
N GLN A 36 -9.36 -0.06 -5.85
CA GLN A 36 -8.52 -1.27 -5.75
C GLN A 36 -7.83 -1.38 -4.39
N LEU A 37 -7.31 -0.27 -3.87
CA LEU A 37 -6.62 -0.21 -2.59
C LEU A 37 -7.57 -0.52 -1.42
N ASP A 38 -8.81 -0.01 -1.48
CA ASP A 38 -9.83 -0.29 -0.47
C ASP A 38 -10.26 -1.76 -0.49
N ARG A 39 -10.49 -2.33 -1.68
CA ARG A 39 -10.78 -3.76 -1.82
C ARG A 39 -9.64 -4.62 -1.29
N TYR A 40 -8.39 -4.24 -1.53
CA TYR A 40 -7.24 -4.94 -0.97
C TYR A 40 -7.24 -4.92 0.57
N ARG A 41 -7.45 -3.74 1.17
CA ARG A 41 -7.51 -3.58 2.62
C ARG A 41 -8.67 -4.36 3.24
N GLN A 42 -9.82 -4.38 2.59
CA GLN A 42 -10.97 -5.15 3.06
C GLN A 42 -10.66 -6.65 3.10
N ARG A 43 -10.12 -7.22 2.00
CA ARG A 43 -9.69 -8.62 1.98
C ARG A 43 -8.66 -8.96 3.05
N LEU A 44 -7.75 -8.03 3.34
CA LEU A 44 -6.75 -8.23 4.39
C LEU A 44 -7.39 -8.30 5.77
N ARG A 45 -8.37 -7.44 6.07
CA ARG A 45 -9.15 -7.48 7.32
C ARG A 45 -9.91 -8.79 7.45
N GLU A 46 -10.65 -9.18 6.42
CA GLU A 46 -11.40 -10.44 6.37
C GLU A 46 -10.47 -11.65 6.63
N LYS A 47 -9.27 -11.64 6.07
CA LYS A 47 -8.27 -12.69 6.31
C LYS A 47 -7.83 -12.77 7.77
N VAL A 48 -7.62 -11.64 8.43
CA VAL A 48 -7.25 -11.60 9.85
C VAL A 48 -8.42 -12.03 10.73
N GLU A 49 -9.63 -11.60 10.43
CA GLU A 49 -10.85 -11.96 11.18
C GLU A 49 -11.23 -13.44 11.04
N ALA A 50 -10.85 -14.08 9.93
CA ALA A 50 -11.05 -15.50 9.70
C ALA A 50 -9.97 -16.40 10.34
N THR A 51 -8.97 -15.82 11.00
CA THR A 51 -7.86 -16.53 11.69
C THR A 51 -8.06 -16.48 13.20
#